data_AF-A0A645FTR6-F1
#
_entry.id   AF-A0A645FTR6-F1
#
_cell.length_a   1.000
_cell.length_b   1.000
_cell.length_c   1.000
_cell.angle_alpha   90.00
_cell.angle_beta   90.00
_cell.angle_gamma   90.00
#
_symmetry.space_group_name_H-M   'P 1'
#
loop_
_entity.id
_entity.type
_entity.pdbx_description
1 polymer ?
#
loop_
_entity_poly.entity_id
_entity_poly.type
_entity_poly.pdbx_seq_one_letter_code
_entity_poly.pdbx_strand_id
1 'polypeptide(L)' 'MKKPLKIAVMGCVVNGPGEAREADIGIAGGKGEGLLFRKGEIIKKVPENELVRELFIELDNIIKEAPHQ' A
#
# COMPACT_ATOMS: atom_id res chain seq x y z
N MET A 1 -1.40 -15.32 17.56
CA MET A 1 -1.28 -13.87 17.84
C MET A 1 -1.32 -13.12 16.52
N LYS A 2 -2.43 -12.44 16.20
CA LYS A 2 -2.56 -11.64 14.97
C LYS A 2 -1.39 -10.64 14.90
N LYS A 3 -0.52 -10.75 13.89
CA LYS A 3 0.54 -9.76 13.66
C LYS A 3 -0.13 -8.44 13.25
N PRO A 4 0.25 -7.29 13.84
CA PRO A 4 -0.23 -6.00 13.36
C PRO A 4 0.35 -5.75 11.96
N LEU A 5 -0.52 -5.44 11.00
CA LEU A 5 -0.12 -4.98 9.67
C LEU A 5 0.28 -3.50 9.76
N LYS A 6 1.45 -3.16 9.21
CA LYS A 6 1.88 -1.77 9.08
C LYS A 6 1.43 -1.22 7.73
N ILE A 7 0.64 -0.16 7.76
CA ILE A 7 0.09 0.51 6.59
C ILE A 7 0.66 1.93 6.53
N ALA A 8 1.25 2.33 5.40
CA ALA A 8 1.72 3.69 5.16
C ALA A 8 0.77 4.46 4.24
N VAL A 9 0.46 5.71 4.59
CA VAL A 9 -0.40 6.60 3.79
C VAL A 9 0.31 7.94 3.62
N MET A 10 0.55 8.34 2.38
CA MET A 10 1.43 9.45 2.06
C MET A 10 0.77 10.38 1.04
N GLY A 11 0.96 11.69 1.20
CA GLY A 11 0.35 12.69 0.31
C GLY A 11 1.13 12.95 -0.99
N CYS A 12 2.36 12.43 -1.12
CA CYS A 12 3.22 12.67 -2.27
C CYS A 12 4.13 11.48 -2.55
N VAL A 13 4.28 11.12 -3.84
CA VAL A 13 5.10 9.99 -4.32
C VAL A 13 6.62 10.16 -4.13
N VAL A 14 7.10 11.39 -3.89
CA VAL A 14 8.53 11.74 -3.92
C VAL A 14 9.32 11.07 -2.78
N ASN A 15 8.72 10.95 -1.59
CA ASN A 15 9.34 10.29 -0.44
C ASN A 15 8.78 8.87 -0.19
N GLY A 16 7.77 8.48 -0.96
CA GLY A 16 6.95 7.28 -0.77
C GLY A 16 7.74 5.97 -0.62
N PRO A 17 8.60 5.61 -1.60
CA PRO A 17 9.22 4.29 -1.63
C PRO A 17 10.22 4.00 -0.51
N GLY A 18 10.92 5.02 0.00
CA GLY A 18 11.93 4.86 1.05
C GLY A 18 11.31 4.61 2.42
N GLU A 19 10.29 5.39 2.77
CA GLU A 19 9.55 5.28 4.04
C GLU A 19 8.64 4.04 4.06
N ALA A 20 8.22 3.57 2.89
CA ALA A 20 7.39 2.38 2.70
C ALA A 20 8.10 1.03 2.94
N ARG A 21 9.44 0.99 3.02
CA ARG A 21 10.19 -0.26 3.21
C ARG A 21 9.87 -0.96 4.53
N GLU A 22 9.49 -0.19 5.54
CA GLU A 22 9.11 -0.72 6.86
C GLU A 22 7.62 -1.09 6.95
N ALA A 23 6.82 -0.71 5.96
CA ALA A 23 5.40 -1.01 5.87
C ALA A 23 5.16 -2.30 5.08
N ASP A 24 4.16 -3.06 5.49
CA ASP A 24 3.72 -4.23 4.72
C ASP A 24 3.10 -3.76 3.39
N ILE A 25 2.34 -2.68 3.44
CA ILE A 25 1.66 -2.05 2.31
C ILE A 25 1.53 -0.55 2.52
N GLY A 26 1.40 0.22 1.44
CA GLY A 26 0.95 1.59 1.53
C GLY A 26 0.63 2.24 0.20
N ILE A 27 0.15 3.47 0.29
CA ILE A 27 -0.22 4.31 -0.85
C ILE A 27 0.45 5.68 -0.78
N ALA A 28 0.76 6.22 -1.95
CA ALA A 28 1.15 7.61 -2.12
C ALA A 28 0.27 8.29 -3.15
N GLY A 29 -0.41 9.35 -2.75
CA GLY A 29 -1.13 10.24 -3.65
C GLY A 29 -0.18 11.14 -4.46
N GLY A 30 -0.66 11.60 -5.60
CA GLY A 30 0.04 12.49 -6.53
C GLY A 30 -0.98 13.27 -7.35
N LYS A 31 -0.54 14.04 -8.36
CA LYS A 31 -1.45 14.84 -9.19
C LYS A 31 -2.28 13.96 -10.14
N GLY A 32 -3.45 13.51 -9.69
CA GLY A 32 -4.40 12.72 -10.49
C GLY A 32 -4.06 11.23 -10.60
N GLU A 33 -2.98 10.81 -9.96
CA GLU A 33 -2.51 9.43 -9.92
C GLU A 33 -2.02 9.10 -8.51
N GLY A 34 -2.09 7.84 -8.15
CA GLY A 34 -1.51 7.32 -6.93
C GLY A 34 -0.74 6.04 -7.17
N LEU A 35 0.21 5.79 -6.29
CA LEU A 35 1.04 4.59 -6.29
C LEU A 35 0.66 3.73 -5.11
N LEU A 36 0.49 2.44 -5.37
CA LEU A 36 0.37 1.39 -4.38
C LEU A 36 1.71 0.65 -4.30
N PHE A 37 2.20 0.47 -3.08
CA PHE A 37 3.46 -0.22 -2.82
C PHE A 37 3.31 -1.25 -1.71
N ARG A 38 4.13 -2.31 -1.80
CA ARG A 38 4.17 -3.42 -0.85
C ARG A 38 5.62 -3.70 -0.51
N LYS A 39 5.97 -3.67 0.78
CA LYS A 39 7.36 -3.84 1.26
C LYS A 39 8.40 -2.94 0.57
N GLY A 40 7.99 -1.69 0.25
CA GLY A 40 8.85 -0.71 -0.43
C GLY A 40 8.95 -0.88 -1.95
N GLU A 41 8.26 -1.83 -2.57
CA GLU A 41 8.20 -1.99 -4.03
C GLU A 41 6.87 -1.51 -4.59
N ILE A 42 6.90 -0.81 -5.72
CA ILE A 42 5.68 -0.34 -6.39
C ILE A 42 5.01 -1.54 -7.06
N ILE A 43 3.80 -1.86 -6.65
CA ILE A 43 2.99 -2.96 -7.22
C ILE A 43 1.99 -2.46 -8.25
N LYS A 44 1.50 -1.22 -8.10
CA LYS A 44 0.50 -0.66 -9.00
C LYS A 44 0.54 0.86 -9.04
N LYS A 45 0.17 1.42 -10.20
CA LYS A 45 -0.15 2.84 -10.38
C LYS A 45 -1.60 2.91 -10.83
N VAL A 46 -2.40 3.72 -10.13
CA VAL A 46 -3.85 3.83 -10.37
C VAL A 46 -4.30 5.28 -10.31
N PRO A 47 -5.45 5.64 -10.89
CA PRO A 47 -6.07 6.94 -10.67
C PRO A 47 -6.27 7.22 -9.17
N GLU A 48 -6.15 8.48 -8.75
CA GLU A 48 -6.26 8.88 -7.33
C GLU A 48 -7.61 8.47 -6.71
N ASN A 49 -8.69 8.55 -7.47
CA ASN A 49 -10.04 8.13 -7.07
C ASN A 49 -10.18 6.61 -6.86
N GLU A 50 -9.25 5.81 -7.39
CA GLU A 50 -9.23 4.34 -7.22
C GLU A 50 -8.24 3.88 -6.15
N LEU A 51 -7.33 4.77 -5.71
CA LEU A 51 -6.21 4.45 -4.84
C LEU A 51 -6.64 3.76 -3.52
N VAL A 52 -7.66 4.29 -2.87
CA VAL A 52 -8.18 3.73 -1.60
C VAL A 52 -8.83 2.37 -1.83
N ARG A 53 -9.58 2.21 -2.93
CA ARG A 53 -10.23 0.95 -3.28
C ARG A 53 -9.19 -0.15 -3.51
N GLU A 54 -8.13 0.17 -4.25
CA GLU A 54 -7.05 -0.76 -4.57
C GLU A 54 -6.23 -1.13 -3.33
N LEU A 55 -6.04 -0.20 -2.40
CA LEU A 55 -5.43 -0.50 -1.09
C LEU A 55 -6.22 -1.57 -0.33
N PHE A 56 -7.56 -1.47 -0.27
CA PHE A 56 -8.38 -2.47 0.41
C PHE A 56 -8.34 -3.84 -0.27
N ILE A 57 -8.38 -3.88 -1.60
CA ILE A 57 -8.27 -5.12 -2.36
C ILE A 57 -6.95 -5.83 -2.03
N GLU A 58 -5.84 -5.09 -2.00
CA GLU A 58 -4.55 -5.68 -1.71
C GLU A 58 -4.39 -6.04 -0.22
N LEU A 59 -5.00 -5.28 0.70
CA LEU A 59 -5.09 -5.68 2.12
C LEU A 59 -5.80 -7.03 2.27
N ASP A 60 -6.93 -7.22 1.60
CA ASP A 60 -7.65 -8.51 1.59
C ASP A 60 -6.78 -9.64 1.02
N ASN A 61 -5.99 -9.36 -0.02
CA ASN A 61 -5.04 -10.34 -0.57
C ASN A 61 -3.99 -10.71 0.48
N ILE A 62 -3.37 -9.73 1.14
CA ILE A 62 -2.37 -9.97 2.19
C ILE A 62 -2.94 -10.81 3.34
N ILE A 63 -4.18 -10.53 3.75
CA ILE A 63 -4.86 -11.28 4.82
C ILE A 63 -5.15 -12.72 4.40
N LYS A 64 -5.49 -12.97 3.12
CA LYS A 64 -5.73 -14.32 2.59
C LYS A 64 -4.43 -15.10 2.35
N GLU A 65 -3.39 -14.43 1.89
CA GLU A 65 -2.07 -15.02 1.63
C GLU A 65 -1.33 -15.39 2.90
N ALA A 66 -1.56 -14.66 4.00
CA ALA A 66 -1.14 -15.08 5.32
C ALA A 66 -1.92 -16.37 5.67
N PRO A 67 -1.32 -17.56 5.52
CA PRO A 67 -2.02 -18.80 5.80
C PRO A 67 -2.46 -18.76 7.26
N HIS A 68 -3.61 -19.39 7.54
CA HIS A 68 -4.16 -19.57 8.89
C HIS A 68 -3.06 -19.69 9.94
N GLN A 69 -2.97 -18.69 10.81
CA GLN A 69 -2.24 -18.82 12.06
C GLN A 69 -3.02 -19.69 13.03
#